data_AF-A0A2A3YSI3-F1
#
_entry.id   AF-A0A2A3YSI3-F1
#
_cell.length_a   1.000
_cell.length_b   1.000
_cell.length_c   1.000
_cell.angle_alpha   90.00
_cell.angle_beta   90.00
_cell.angle_gamma   90.00
#
_symmetry.space_group_name_H-M   'P 1'
#
loop_
_entity.id
_entity.type
_entity.pdbx_description
1 polymer ?
#
loop_
_entity_poly.entity_id
_entity_poly.type
_entity_poly.pdbx_seq_one_letter_code
_entity_poly.pdbx_strand_id
1 'polypeptide(L)'
;MNSQRTQNIRTVSSRLNSFHSAMYFSETVGREYAKHGLEPGVEGNLAGRSAPLGRVNAGVVSAAYCNYSHAFLSTQFPKIWDTASPETMVQARFDAVAAFMAELFDSREDIALLTEAATQVATAVEPVLANMDFSGRVLAQATADALTAHKPNTAFERLWGVATIAREFRGDGHVASLVTTGVPGIDALMLDVATGASFKPRAAQKTRGYTDEEWKAAQSRLAEAGLITVGEDERGFDLPAITDAGRDLKEQVEQLTDGTVAAAWSVLSDEEIEALVSPSRSLIKVLAQSGAFPASVFAQPAKKTS
;
A
#
# COMPACT_ATOMS: atom_id res chain seq x y z
N MET A 1 2.94 5.86 -24.95
CA MET A 1 1.98 4.77 -25.25
C MET A 1 2.30 3.64 -24.28
N ASN A 2 1.41 3.34 -23.32
CA ASN A 2 1.62 2.22 -22.40
C ASN A 2 1.50 0.91 -23.17
N SER A 3 2.56 0.12 -23.21
CA SER A 3 2.54 -1.20 -23.84
C SER A 3 1.63 -2.15 -23.05
N GLN A 4 1.13 -3.20 -23.71
CA GLN A 4 0.37 -4.27 -23.04
C GLN A 4 1.15 -4.83 -21.83
N ARG A 5 2.47 -4.95 -21.98
CA ARG A 5 3.39 -5.33 -20.90
C ARG A 5 3.29 -4.43 -19.68
N THR A 6 3.39 -3.10 -19.85
CA THR A 6 3.25 -2.14 -18.74
C THR A 6 1.89 -2.31 -18.05
N GLN A 7 0.83 -2.51 -18.82
CA GLN A 7 -0.51 -2.66 -18.25
C GLN A 7 -0.67 -3.97 -17.46
N ASN A 8 -0.05 -5.06 -17.92
CA ASN A 8 0.00 -6.32 -17.20
C ASN A 8 0.82 -6.17 -15.89
N ILE A 9 1.98 -5.49 -15.92
CA ILE A 9 2.78 -5.19 -14.72
C ILE A 9 1.99 -4.36 -13.71
N ARG A 10 1.30 -3.29 -14.15
CA ARG A 10 0.41 -2.49 -13.29
C ARG A 10 -0.68 -3.36 -12.65
N THR A 11 -1.28 -4.24 -13.43
CA THR A 11 -2.35 -5.14 -12.96
C THR A 11 -1.84 -6.11 -11.89
N VAL A 12 -0.71 -6.78 -12.12
CA VAL A 12 -0.13 -7.71 -11.14
C VAL A 12 0.34 -6.95 -9.90
N SER A 13 1.03 -5.83 -10.07
CA SER A 13 1.51 -4.98 -8.96
C SER A 13 0.36 -4.48 -8.07
N SER A 14 -0.77 -4.07 -8.68
CA SER A 14 -1.97 -3.66 -7.95
C SER A 14 -2.51 -4.79 -7.07
N ARG A 15 -2.52 -6.03 -7.56
CA ARG A 15 -2.99 -7.20 -6.79
C ARG A 15 -2.02 -7.62 -5.71
N LEU A 16 -0.72 -7.57 -5.96
CA LEU A 16 0.29 -7.76 -4.92
C LEU A 16 0.12 -6.70 -3.82
N ASN A 17 -0.10 -5.43 -4.19
CA ASN A 17 -0.40 -4.37 -3.22
C ASN A 17 -1.66 -4.67 -2.41
N SER A 18 -2.72 -5.21 -3.02
CA SER A 18 -3.93 -5.63 -2.27
C SER A 18 -3.63 -6.77 -1.29
N PHE A 19 -2.82 -7.75 -1.67
CA PHE A 19 -2.37 -8.81 -0.75
C PHE A 19 -1.60 -8.27 0.44
N HIS A 20 -0.65 -7.37 0.17
CA HIS A 20 0.14 -6.71 1.19
C HIS A 20 -0.73 -5.86 2.13
N SER A 21 -1.66 -5.07 1.59
CA SER A 21 -2.38 -4.03 2.33
C SER A 21 -3.66 -4.50 3.03
N ALA A 22 -4.21 -5.66 2.67
CA ALA A 22 -5.42 -6.21 3.28
C ALA A 22 -5.31 -6.34 4.80
N MET A 23 -4.10 -6.59 5.31
CA MET A 23 -3.86 -6.75 6.74
C MET A 23 -4.10 -5.45 7.54
N TYR A 24 -3.94 -4.26 6.93
CA TYR A 24 -3.94 -2.98 7.66
C TYR A 24 -5.28 -2.61 8.30
N PHE A 25 -6.37 -3.22 7.84
CA PHE A 25 -7.72 -2.95 8.32
C PHE A 25 -8.31 -4.14 9.09
N SER A 26 -7.51 -5.18 9.32
CA SER A 26 -7.95 -6.38 10.02
C SER A 26 -7.98 -6.15 11.53
N GLU A 27 -9.10 -6.50 12.16
CA GLU A 27 -9.20 -6.57 13.62
C GLU A 27 -8.24 -7.60 14.20
N THR A 28 -7.99 -8.69 13.48
CA THR A 28 -7.08 -9.77 13.88
C THR A 28 -5.65 -9.27 13.99
N VAL A 29 -5.18 -8.54 12.98
CA VAL A 29 -3.89 -7.85 13.02
C VAL A 29 -3.83 -6.85 14.17
N GLY A 30 -4.92 -6.08 14.37
CA GLY A 30 -5.04 -5.16 15.50
C GLY A 30 -4.89 -5.85 16.86
N ARG A 31 -5.54 -7.00 17.05
CA ARG A 31 -5.43 -7.79 18.30
C ARG A 31 -4.02 -8.32 18.52
N GLU A 32 -3.32 -8.75 17.47
CA GLU A 32 -1.94 -9.21 17.56
C GLU A 32 -1.00 -8.06 17.98
N TYR A 33 -1.11 -6.88 17.37
CA TYR A 33 -0.33 -5.72 17.78
C TYR A 33 -0.67 -5.21 19.20
N ALA A 34 -1.93 -5.33 19.64
CA ALA A 34 -2.34 -4.94 20.98
C ALA A 34 -1.65 -5.77 22.09
N LYS A 35 -1.21 -7.00 21.81
CA LYS A 35 -0.40 -7.81 22.74
C LYS A 35 0.94 -7.14 23.09
N HIS A 36 1.41 -6.23 22.24
CA HIS A 36 2.64 -5.46 22.42
C HIS A 36 2.37 -4.02 22.93
N GLY A 37 1.14 -3.73 23.38
CA GLY A 37 0.79 -2.46 24.00
C GLY A 37 0.46 -1.32 23.03
N LEU A 38 0.31 -1.61 21.73
CA LEU A 38 -0.02 -0.62 20.71
C LEU A 38 -1.52 -0.61 20.42
N GLU A 39 -2.09 0.57 20.17
CA GLU A 39 -3.49 0.66 19.77
C GLU A 39 -3.70 0.05 18.37
N PRO A 40 -4.81 -0.70 18.17
CA PRO A 40 -5.20 -1.20 16.85
C PRO A 40 -5.33 -0.08 15.81
N GLY A 41 -5.03 -0.38 14.55
CA GLY A 41 -5.17 0.56 13.45
C GLY A 41 -3.89 1.35 13.17
N VAL A 42 -3.96 2.69 13.15
CA VAL A 42 -2.88 3.54 12.64
C VAL A 42 -1.58 3.35 13.43
N GLU A 43 -1.63 3.29 14.77
CA GLU A 43 -0.44 3.14 15.61
C GLU A 43 0.26 1.79 15.35
N GLY A 44 -0.45 0.67 15.50
CA GLY A 44 0.09 -0.66 15.20
C GLY A 44 0.60 -0.80 13.76
N ASN A 45 -0.10 -0.22 12.78
CA ASN A 45 0.34 -0.25 11.38
C ASN A 45 1.62 0.57 11.14
N LEU A 46 1.73 1.77 11.74
CA LEU A 46 2.96 2.57 11.69
C LEU A 46 4.12 1.81 12.33
N ALA A 47 3.90 1.18 13.48
CA ALA A 47 4.90 0.40 14.18
C ALA A 47 5.38 -0.79 13.35
N GLY A 48 4.46 -1.69 12.93
CA GLY A 48 4.81 -2.90 12.20
C GLY A 48 5.40 -2.64 10.81
N ARG A 49 4.89 -1.64 10.09
CA ARG A 49 5.41 -1.31 8.75
C ARG A 49 6.74 -0.56 8.80
N SER A 50 7.02 0.21 9.87
CA SER A 50 8.29 0.93 10.02
C SER A 50 9.38 0.11 10.71
N ALA A 51 9.00 -0.94 11.43
CA ALA A 51 9.93 -1.78 12.20
C ALA A 51 11.17 -2.27 11.43
N PRO A 52 11.09 -2.65 10.13
CA PRO A 52 12.30 -3.04 9.38
C PRO A 52 13.37 -1.94 9.28
N LEU A 53 12.99 -0.66 9.38
CA LEU A 53 13.93 0.48 9.37
C LEU A 53 14.72 0.59 10.68
N GLY A 54 14.38 -0.16 11.73
CA GLY A 54 14.92 0.00 13.07
C GLY A 54 14.31 1.17 13.84
N ARG A 55 14.98 1.61 14.91
CA ARG A 55 14.49 2.67 15.81
C ARG A 55 14.71 4.06 15.21
N VAL A 56 14.01 4.36 14.13
CA VAL A 56 14.12 5.64 13.40
C VAL A 56 13.19 6.72 13.95
N ASN A 57 13.51 7.99 13.70
CA ASN A 57 12.66 9.11 14.09
C ASN A 57 11.49 9.32 13.10
N ALA A 58 10.57 10.21 13.47
CA ALA A 58 9.40 10.57 12.64
C ALA A 58 9.78 11.14 11.26
N GLY A 59 10.89 11.86 11.15
CA GLY A 59 11.38 12.45 9.91
C GLY A 59 11.69 11.40 8.84
N VAL A 60 12.36 10.32 9.24
CA VAL A 60 12.64 9.17 8.36
C VAL A 60 11.35 8.56 7.85
N VAL A 61 10.37 8.33 8.72
CA VAL A 61 9.11 7.69 8.32
C VAL A 61 8.25 8.62 7.47
N SER A 62 8.15 9.91 7.79
CA SER A 62 7.41 10.85 6.95
C SER A 62 7.99 10.95 5.54
N ALA A 63 9.32 10.93 5.43
CA ALA A 63 9.99 10.97 4.13
C ALA A 63 9.75 9.68 3.34
N ALA A 64 9.87 8.52 3.98
CA ALA A 64 9.67 7.22 3.34
C ALA A 64 8.22 6.99 2.90
N TYR A 65 7.23 7.43 3.69
CA TYR A 65 5.82 7.18 3.38
C TYR A 65 5.20 8.27 2.51
N CYS A 66 5.80 9.47 2.49
CA CYS A 66 5.40 10.67 1.77
C CYS A 66 4.02 11.24 2.15
N ASN A 67 3.01 10.42 2.44
CA ASN A 67 1.62 10.83 2.58
C ASN A 67 1.14 11.11 4.02
N TYR A 68 1.99 10.97 5.04
CA TYR A 68 1.66 11.30 6.43
C TYR A 68 2.19 12.68 6.82
N SER A 69 1.43 13.40 7.65
CA SER A 69 1.92 14.63 8.27
C SER A 69 3.11 14.33 9.18
N HIS A 70 4.22 15.04 8.95
CA HIS A 70 5.40 14.94 9.83
C HIS A 70 5.08 15.36 11.27
N ALA A 71 4.21 16.37 11.46
CA ALA A 71 3.80 16.81 12.78
C ALA A 71 3.04 15.71 13.52
N PHE A 72 2.12 15.03 12.84
CA PHE A 72 1.43 13.87 13.40
C PHE A 72 2.42 12.76 13.77
N LEU A 73 3.29 12.34 12.86
CA LEU A 73 4.27 11.28 13.14
C LEU A 73 5.23 11.64 14.29
N SER A 74 5.57 12.92 14.45
CA SER A 74 6.40 13.41 15.55
C SER A 74 5.76 13.18 16.92
N THR A 75 4.42 13.11 16.99
CA THR A 75 3.70 12.76 18.23
C THR A 75 3.57 11.24 18.45
N GLN A 76 3.70 10.44 17.39
CA GLN A 76 3.47 8.99 17.44
C GLN A 76 4.77 8.22 17.72
N PHE A 77 5.83 8.48 16.95
CA PHE A 77 7.03 7.63 16.93
C PHE A 77 7.79 7.54 18.25
N PRO A 78 7.93 8.62 19.06
CA PRO A 78 8.50 8.48 20.40
C PRO A 78 7.73 7.46 21.26
N LYS A 79 6.40 7.55 21.27
CA LYS A 79 5.53 6.65 22.05
C LYS A 79 5.61 5.22 21.55
N ILE A 80 5.52 5.02 20.23
CA ILE A 80 5.59 3.68 19.62
C ILE A 80 6.88 2.97 20.04
N TRP A 81 8.03 3.65 19.95
CA TRP A 81 9.31 3.04 20.28
C TRP A 81 9.59 2.92 21.78
N ASP A 82 8.94 3.72 22.63
CA ASP A 82 8.97 3.52 24.08
C ASP A 82 8.09 2.32 24.50
N THR A 83 7.05 2.01 23.72
CA THR A 83 6.14 0.88 23.96
C THR A 83 6.70 -0.45 23.43
N ALA A 84 7.19 -0.49 22.19
CA ALA A 84 7.67 -1.73 21.55
C ALA A 84 8.96 -1.50 20.75
N SER A 85 9.89 -2.44 20.83
CA SER A 85 11.12 -2.36 20.02
C SER A 85 10.84 -2.70 18.55
N PRO A 86 11.64 -2.20 17.60
CA PRO A 86 11.54 -2.58 16.19
C PRO A 86 11.63 -4.10 16.00
N GLU A 87 12.53 -4.79 16.69
CA GLU A 87 12.70 -6.24 16.59
C GLU A 87 11.45 -6.99 17.06
N THR A 88 10.86 -6.51 18.17
CA THR A 88 9.58 -7.04 18.67
C THR A 88 8.48 -6.84 17.63
N MET A 89 8.43 -5.67 16.99
CA MET A 89 7.41 -5.36 15.99
C MET A 89 7.60 -6.07 14.65
N VAL A 90 8.83 -6.39 14.26
CA VAL A 90 9.08 -7.29 13.12
C VAL A 90 8.48 -8.66 13.39
N GLN A 91 8.74 -9.24 14.57
CA GLN A 91 8.15 -10.54 14.93
C GLN A 91 6.63 -10.47 15.06
N ALA A 92 6.10 -9.44 15.73
CA ALA A 92 4.67 -9.22 15.89
C ALA A 92 3.96 -9.11 14.53
N ARG A 93 4.62 -8.54 13.52
CA ARG A 93 4.08 -8.47 12.16
C ARG A 93 3.98 -9.84 11.50
N PHE A 94 4.93 -10.75 11.72
CA PHE A 94 4.82 -12.12 11.23
C PHE A 94 3.69 -12.88 11.91
N ASP A 95 3.57 -12.76 13.23
CA ASP A 95 2.50 -13.39 14.00
C ASP A 95 1.12 -12.85 13.55
N ALA A 96 1.02 -11.54 13.33
CA ALA A 96 -0.17 -10.88 12.80
C ALA A 96 -0.56 -11.36 11.40
N VAL A 97 0.42 -11.54 10.50
CA VAL A 97 0.17 -12.07 9.15
C VAL A 97 -0.26 -13.52 9.21
N ALA A 98 0.40 -14.35 10.01
CA ALA A 98 0.03 -15.75 10.18
C ALA A 98 -1.43 -15.88 10.68
N ALA A 99 -1.78 -15.13 11.73
CA ALA A 99 -3.15 -15.11 12.27
C ALA A 99 -4.18 -14.62 11.24
N PHE A 100 -3.85 -13.55 10.50
CA PHE A 100 -4.73 -13.01 9.46
C PHE A 100 -4.93 -13.99 8.29
N MET A 101 -3.87 -14.65 7.83
CA MET A 101 -3.97 -15.63 6.75
C MET A 101 -4.72 -16.88 7.18
N ALA A 102 -4.50 -17.37 8.40
CA ALA A 102 -5.25 -18.48 8.97
C ALA A 102 -6.76 -18.18 8.99
N GLU A 103 -7.15 -17.00 9.48
CA GLU A 103 -8.55 -16.55 9.50
C GLU A 103 -9.18 -16.50 8.09
N LEU A 104 -8.42 -16.04 7.09
CA LEU A 104 -8.91 -15.90 5.73
C LEU A 104 -9.05 -17.23 4.99
N PHE A 105 -8.13 -18.18 5.21
CA PHE A 105 -7.93 -19.30 4.30
C PHE A 105 -8.18 -20.68 4.93
N ASP A 106 -7.91 -20.90 6.22
CA ASP A 106 -7.81 -22.26 6.79
C ASP A 106 -9.12 -23.05 6.74
N SER A 107 -10.26 -22.37 6.92
CA SER A 107 -11.58 -23.02 6.94
C SER A 107 -12.27 -23.09 5.58
N ARG A 108 -11.57 -22.74 4.49
CA ARG A 108 -12.17 -22.68 3.15
C ARG A 108 -12.17 -24.03 2.46
N GLU A 109 -13.30 -24.38 1.84
CA GLU A 109 -13.43 -25.60 1.04
C GLU A 109 -12.49 -25.61 -0.18
N ASP A 110 -12.19 -24.44 -0.75
CA ASP A 110 -11.32 -24.26 -1.91
C ASP A 110 -9.83 -24.02 -1.55
N ILE A 111 -9.42 -24.24 -0.31
CA ILE A 111 -8.07 -23.92 0.19
C ILE A 111 -6.94 -24.58 -0.63
N ALA A 112 -7.14 -25.80 -1.14
CA ALA A 112 -6.12 -26.49 -1.95
C ALA A 112 -5.82 -25.72 -3.24
N LEU A 113 -6.86 -25.26 -3.96
CA LEU A 113 -6.73 -24.46 -5.18
C LEU A 113 -6.13 -23.09 -4.89
N LEU A 114 -6.50 -22.47 -3.76
CA LEU A 114 -5.94 -21.18 -3.34
C LEU A 114 -4.47 -21.30 -2.94
N THR A 115 -4.08 -22.41 -2.33
CA THR A 115 -2.68 -22.71 -1.97
C THR A 115 -1.82 -22.88 -3.21
N GLU A 116 -2.33 -23.58 -4.23
CA GLU A 116 -1.67 -23.71 -5.53
C GLU A 116 -1.51 -22.35 -6.20
N ALA A 117 -2.59 -21.55 -6.27
CA ALA A 117 -2.55 -20.20 -6.84
C ALA A 117 -1.55 -19.29 -6.10
N ALA A 118 -1.52 -19.34 -4.76
CA ALA A 118 -0.59 -18.55 -3.97
C ALA A 118 0.87 -18.97 -4.21
N THR A 119 1.12 -20.28 -4.29
CA THR A 119 2.44 -20.84 -4.60
C THR A 119 2.89 -20.43 -6.00
N GLN A 120 2.01 -20.55 -6.99
CA GLN A 120 2.28 -20.16 -8.38
C GLN A 120 2.67 -18.69 -8.48
N VAL A 121 1.88 -17.79 -7.89
CA VAL A 121 2.15 -16.35 -7.94
C VAL A 121 3.45 -16.02 -7.21
N ALA A 122 3.65 -16.54 -6.00
CA ALA A 122 4.87 -16.27 -5.24
C ALA A 122 6.12 -16.74 -5.99
N THR A 123 6.13 -17.98 -6.50
CA THR A 123 7.27 -18.55 -7.23
C THR A 123 7.56 -17.79 -8.53
N ALA A 124 6.53 -17.42 -9.29
CA ALA A 124 6.73 -16.70 -10.56
C ALA A 124 7.25 -15.27 -10.36
N VAL A 125 7.02 -14.65 -9.21
CA VAL A 125 7.47 -13.29 -8.90
C VAL A 125 8.87 -13.27 -8.26
N GLU A 126 9.38 -14.41 -7.75
CA GLU A 126 10.72 -14.50 -7.15
C GLU A 126 11.87 -14.03 -8.08
N PRO A 127 11.92 -14.39 -9.38
CA PRO A 127 12.94 -13.88 -10.30
C PRO A 127 12.92 -12.35 -10.41
N VAL A 128 11.73 -11.74 -10.33
CA VAL A 128 11.57 -10.28 -10.34
C VAL A 128 12.20 -9.66 -9.10
N LEU A 129 11.97 -10.24 -7.92
CA LEU A 129 12.60 -9.80 -6.66
C LEU A 129 14.12 -9.95 -6.71
N ALA A 130 14.62 -11.08 -7.22
CA ALA A 130 16.05 -11.31 -7.36
C ALA A 130 16.74 -10.30 -8.31
N ASN A 131 15.98 -9.69 -9.22
CA ASN A 131 16.46 -8.68 -10.17
C ASN A 131 16.19 -7.23 -9.72
N MET A 132 15.73 -7.01 -8.48
CA MET A 132 15.49 -5.67 -7.94
C MET A 132 16.81 -4.97 -7.58
N ASP A 133 17.00 -3.76 -8.13
CA ASP A 133 18.01 -2.82 -7.63
C ASP A 133 17.41 -1.91 -6.54
N PHE A 134 17.83 -2.16 -5.31
CA PHE A 134 17.38 -1.47 -4.12
C PHE A 134 18.10 -0.13 -3.86
N SER A 135 19.02 0.28 -4.72
CA SER A 135 19.72 1.56 -4.59
C SER A 135 18.72 2.72 -4.50
N GLY A 136 18.79 3.49 -3.41
CA GLY A 136 17.86 4.58 -3.13
C GLY A 136 16.47 4.18 -2.62
N ARG A 137 16.23 2.88 -2.37
CA ARG A 137 14.94 2.32 -1.91
C ARG A 137 15.03 1.85 -0.46
N VAL A 138 15.11 2.83 0.43
CA VAL A 138 15.42 2.61 1.86
C VAL A 138 14.38 1.70 2.54
N LEU A 139 13.09 1.93 2.32
CA LEU A 139 12.04 1.12 2.95
C LEU A 139 11.98 -0.27 2.31
N ALA A 140 12.11 -0.35 0.99
CA ALA A 140 12.10 -1.63 0.28
C ALA A 140 13.25 -2.54 0.70
N GLN A 141 14.49 -2.03 0.76
CA GLN A 141 15.67 -2.80 1.16
C GLN A 141 15.52 -3.32 2.60
N ALA A 142 15.22 -2.42 3.53
CA ALA A 142 15.06 -2.79 4.94
C ALA A 142 13.96 -3.85 5.13
N THR A 143 12.85 -3.71 4.39
CA THR A 143 11.75 -4.67 4.41
C THR A 143 12.16 -6.01 3.80
N ALA A 144 12.92 -6.02 2.70
CA ALA A 144 13.42 -7.23 2.07
C ALA A 144 14.39 -8.00 2.98
N ASP A 145 15.27 -7.32 3.70
CA ASP A 145 16.19 -7.94 4.65
C ASP A 145 15.44 -8.63 5.79
N ALA A 146 14.45 -7.95 6.38
CA ALA A 146 13.62 -8.52 7.44
C ALA A 146 12.81 -9.74 6.96
N LEU A 147 12.24 -9.68 5.75
CA LEU A 147 11.44 -10.76 5.20
C LEU A 147 12.26 -11.96 4.76
N THR A 148 13.45 -11.74 4.20
CA THR A 148 14.34 -12.83 3.74
C THR A 148 14.93 -13.61 4.92
N ALA A 149 15.09 -12.97 6.08
CA ALA A 149 15.51 -13.63 7.31
C ALA A 149 14.41 -14.51 7.94
N HIS A 150 13.14 -14.34 7.54
CA HIS A 150 12.01 -15.07 8.07
C HIS A 150 11.62 -16.25 7.17
N LYS A 151 11.34 -17.41 7.78
CA LYS A 151 10.86 -18.59 7.07
C LYS A 151 9.33 -18.67 7.17
N PRO A 152 8.58 -18.47 6.07
CA PRO A 152 7.12 -18.55 6.09
C PRO A 152 6.65 -19.99 6.35
N ASN A 153 5.54 -20.14 7.08
CA ASN A 153 4.97 -21.46 7.40
C ASN A 153 3.96 -21.94 6.35
N THR A 154 3.30 -20.99 5.67
CA THR A 154 2.25 -21.28 4.68
C THR A 154 2.55 -20.63 3.32
N ALA A 155 1.88 -21.12 2.27
CA ALA A 155 1.96 -20.51 0.93
C ALA A 155 1.44 -19.06 0.93
N PHE A 156 0.45 -18.75 1.80
CA PHE A 156 -0.13 -17.42 1.93
C PHE A 156 0.83 -16.44 2.62
N GLU A 157 1.53 -16.86 3.67
CA GLU A 157 2.61 -16.08 4.29
C GLU A 157 3.74 -15.81 3.29
N ARG A 158 4.17 -16.83 2.52
CA ARG A 158 5.19 -16.64 1.47
C ARG A 158 4.74 -15.63 0.43
N LEU A 159 3.50 -15.74 -0.06
CA LEU A 159 2.93 -14.79 -1.01
C LEU A 159 2.88 -13.37 -0.43
N TRP A 160 2.49 -13.22 0.83
CA TRP A 160 2.47 -11.91 1.49
C TRP A 160 3.87 -11.29 1.61
N GLY A 161 4.90 -12.10 1.90
CA GLY A 161 6.28 -11.62 1.92
C GLY A 161 6.73 -11.11 0.55
N VAL A 162 6.52 -11.91 -0.50
CA VAL A 162 6.84 -11.52 -1.89
C VAL A 162 6.07 -10.26 -2.30
N ALA A 163 4.77 -10.22 -2.01
CA ALA A 163 3.91 -9.08 -2.31
C ALA A 163 4.35 -7.81 -1.56
N THR A 164 4.79 -7.95 -0.31
CA THR A 164 5.28 -6.84 0.51
C THR A 164 6.57 -6.26 -0.04
N ILE A 165 7.55 -7.08 -0.40
CA ILE A 165 8.80 -6.60 -1.02
C ILE A 165 8.50 -5.89 -2.34
N ALA A 166 7.73 -6.52 -3.24
CA ALA A 166 7.37 -5.92 -4.52
C ALA A 166 6.61 -4.60 -4.36
N ARG A 167 5.70 -4.53 -3.39
CA ARG A 167 4.96 -3.31 -3.07
C ARG A 167 5.88 -2.23 -2.56
N GLU A 168 6.74 -2.49 -1.57
CA GLU A 168 7.61 -1.46 -1.00
C GLU A 168 8.65 -0.99 -2.03
N PHE A 169 9.15 -1.90 -2.87
CA PHE A 169 10.00 -1.56 -4.01
C PHE A 169 9.30 -0.57 -4.94
N ARG A 170 8.09 -0.88 -5.44
CA ARG A 170 7.32 0.06 -6.27
C ARG A 170 6.98 1.35 -5.50
N GLY A 171 6.71 1.25 -4.19
CA GLY A 171 6.39 2.36 -3.31
C GLY A 171 7.50 3.41 -3.24
N ASP A 172 8.75 3.00 -2.99
CA ASP A 172 9.89 3.91 -2.99
C ASP A 172 10.10 4.55 -4.38
N GLY A 173 9.84 3.80 -5.45
CA GLY A 173 9.87 4.32 -6.83
C GLY A 173 8.77 5.36 -7.10
N HIS A 174 7.58 5.16 -6.52
CA HIS A 174 6.49 6.11 -6.59
C HIS A 174 6.81 7.40 -5.84
N VAL A 175 7.41 7.29 -4.64
CA VAL A 175 7.89 8.47 -3.89
C VAL A 175 8.95 9.24 -4.70
N ALA A 176 9.92 8.55 -5.30
CA ALA A 176 10.90 9.19 -6.19
C ALA A 176 10.25 9.87 -7.41
N SER A 177 9.17 9.30 -7.94
CA SER A 177 8.41 9.87 -9.05
C SER A 177 7.66 11.14 -8.63
N LEU A 178 7.04 11.15 -7.45
CA LEU A 178 6.40 12.33 -6.86
C LEU A 178 7.41 13.47 -6.63
N VAL A 179 8.60 13.13 -6.13
CA VAL A 179 9.69 14.12 -5.97
C VAL A 179 10.10 14.69 -7.33
N THR A 180 10.29 13.83 -8.33
CA THR A 180 10.65 14.24 -9.69
C THR A 180 9.62 15.18 -10.33
N THR A 181 8.33 14.95 -10.08
CA THR A 181 7.25 15.82 -10.59
C THR A 181 6.93 17.00 -9.69
N GLY A 182 7.61 17.14 -8.55
CA GLY A 182 7.39 18.24 -7.61
C GLY A 182 6.05 18.18 -6.87
N VAL A 183 5.45 16.99 -6.72
CA VAL A 183 4.17 16.80 -6.03
C VAL A 183 4.42 16.43 -4.56
N PRO A 184 4.12 17.32 -3.60
CA PRO A 184 4.33 17.04 -2.19
C PRO A 184 3.28 16.06 -1.64
N GLY A 185 3.57 15.48 -0.47
CA GLY A 185 2.80 14.39 0.13
C GLY A 185 1.30 14.61 0.30
N ILE A 186 0.90 15.77 0.85
CA ILE A 186 -0.53 16.10 1.05
C ILE A 186 -1.26 16.29 -0.28
N ASP A 187 -0.57 16.86 -1.28
CA ASP A 187 -1.14 17.10 -2.60
C ASP A 187 -1.28 15.76 -3.36
N ALA A 188 -0.31 14.85 -3.24
CA ALA A 188 -0.39 13.50 -3.77
C ALA A 188 -1.58 12.72 -3.18
N LEU A 189 -1.76 12.80 -1.85
CA LEU A 189 -2.90 12.20 -1.15
C LEU A 189 -4.22 12.81 -1.63
N MET A 190 -4.29 14.13 -1.76
CA MET A 190 -5.50 14.83 -2.22
C MET A 190 -5.86 14.46 -3.66
N LEU A 191 -4.88 14.42 -4.57
CA LEU A 191 -5.08 13.96 -5.94
C LEU A 191 -5.63 12.54 -6.00
N ASP A 192 -5.18 11.66 -5.09
CA ASP A 192 -5.69 10.30 -4.98
C ASP A 192 -7.12 10.23 -4.45
N VAL A 193 -7.43 10.99 -3.40
CA VAL A 193 -8.78 11.14 -2.86
C VAL A 193 -9.74 11.68 -3.91
N ALA A 194 -9.32 12.69 -4.67
CA ALA A 194 -10.12 13.35 -5.71
C ALA A 194 -10.51 12.41 -6.87
N THR A 195 -9.85 11.25 -7.02
CA THR A 195 -10.27 10.24 -7.99
C THR A 195 -11.62 9.60 -7.65
N GLY A 196 -12.04 9.65 -6.38
CA GLY A 196 -13.21 8.94 -5.89
C GLY A 196 -13.07 7.41 -5.89
N ALA A 197 -11.86 6.88 -6.13
CA ALA A 197 -11.59 5.44 -6.17
C ALA A 197 -10.63 4.96 -5.06
N SER A 198 -10.21 5.87 -4.18
CA SER A 198 -9.26 5.61 -3.08
C SER A 198 -9.91 5.88 -1.72
N PHE A 199 -9.19 6.45 -0.76
CA PHE A 199 -9.72 6.85 0.54
C PHE A 199 -10.84 7.89 0.42
N LYS A 200 -11.82 7.80 1.33
CA LYS A 200 -12.76 8.90 1.57
C LYS A 200 -12.01 10.11 2.14
N PRO A 201 -12.38 11.36 1.77
CA PRO A 201 -11.63 12.57 2.18
C PRO A 201 -11.35 12.64 3.69
N ARG A 202 -12.39 12.53 4.51
CA ARG A 202 -12.26 12.60 5.98
C ARG A 202 -11.46 11.44 6.58
N ALA A 203 -11.53 10.25 5.97
CA ALA A 203 -10.74 9.11 6.42
C ALA A 203 -9.26 9.31 6.09
N ALA A 204 -8.94 9.77 4.87
CA ALA A 204 -7.59 10.12 4.47
C ALA A 204 -6.98 11.17 5.40
N GLN A 205 -7.66 12.30 5.58
CA GLN A 205 -7.22 13.40 6.43
C GLN A 205 -6.91 12.92 7.86
N LYS A 206 -7.89 12.25 8.50
CA LYS A 206 -7.76 11.80 9.90
C LYS A 206 -6.65 10.75 10.07
N THR A 207 -6.59 9.76 9.19
CA THR A 207 -5.61 8.66 9.33
C THR A 207 -4.19 9.05 8.94
N ARG A 208 -4.01 10.15 8.18
CA ARG A 208 -2.70 10.72 7.83
C ARG A 208 -2.27 11.88 8.71
N GLY A 209 -3.15 12.34 9.58
CA GLY A 209 -2.86 13.31 10.63
C GLY A 209 -2.73 14.75 10.12
N TYR A 210 -3.44 15.09 9.04
CA TYR A 210 -3.52 16.47 8.57
C TYR A 210 -4.61 17.24 9.31
N THR A 211 -4.32 18.48 9.64
CA THR A 211 -5.28 19.44 10.21
C THR A 211 -6.31 19.87 9.17
N ASP A 212 -7.39 20.53 9.61
CA ASP A 212 -8.40 21.08 8.70
C ASP A 212 -7.80 22.21 7.84
N GLU A 213 -6.90 22.99 8.42
CA GLU A 213 -6.19 24.08 7.75
C GLU A 213 -5.26 23.56 6.65
N GLU A 214 -4.44 22.55 6.94
CA GLU A 214 -3.55 21.92 5.96
C GLU A 214 -4.35 21.29 4.82
N TRP A 215 -5.43 20.59 5.16
CA TRP A 215 -6.30 19.93 4.19
C TRP A 215 -6.96 20.95 3.25
N LYS A 216 -7.55 22.01 3.80
CA LYS A 216 -8.15 23.10 3.02
C LYS A 216 -7.13 23.82 2.16
N ALA A 217 -5.94 24.09 2.70
CA ALA A 217 -4.87 24.73 1.93
C ALA A 217 -4.43 23.88 0.73
N ALA A 218 -4.35 22.55 0.88
CA ALA A 218 -4.06 21.64 -0.23
C ALA A 218 -5.19 21.65 -1.28
N GLN A 219 -6.45 21.64 -0.85
CA GLN A 219 -7.58 21.76 -1.76
C GLN A 219 -7.53 23.06 -2.57
N SER A 220 -7.33 24.20 -1.90
CA SER A 220 -7.26 25.50 -2.56
C SER A 220 -6.12 25.56 -3.57
N ARG A 221 -4.90 25.14 -3.22
CA ARG A 221 -3.76 25.13 -4.14
C ARG A 221 -4.00 24.27 -5.38
N LEU A 222 -4.54 23.05 -5.19
CA LEU A 222 -4.80 22.14 -6.31
C LEU A 222 -5.97 22.61 -7.18
N ALA A 223 -6.98 23.27 -6.60
CA ALA A 223 -8.08 23.85 -7.34
C ALA A 223 -7.64 25.09 -8.14
N GLU A 224 -6.81 25.96 -7.55
CA GLU A 224 -6.18 27.10 -8.24
C GLU A 224 -5.29 26.65 -9.39
N ALA A 225 -4.60 25.51 -9.24
CA ALA A 225 -3.83 24.86 -10.30
C ALA A 225 -4.70 24.12 -11.35
N GLY A 226 -6.02 24.08 -11.17
CA GLY A 226 -6.95 23.40 -12.09
C GLY A 226 -6.87 21.87 -12.07
N LEU A 227 -6.23 21.27 -11.06
CA LEU A 227 -6.02 19.81 -10.96
C LEU A 227 -7.21 19.09 -10.29
N ILE A 228 -7.97 19.81 -9.47
CA ILE A 228 -9.21 19.32 -8.85
C ILE A 228 -10.30 20.39 -8.93
N THR A 229 -11.54 19.98 -8.78
CA THR A 229 -12.65 20.83 -8.34
C THR A 229 -13.02 20.44 -6.91
N VAL A 230 -13.67 21.36 -6.18
CA VAL A 230 -14.19 21.10 -4.84
C VAL A 230 -15.68 21.39 -4.85
N GLY A 231 -16.48 20.36 -4.67
CA GLY A 231 -17.92 20.46 -4.42
C GLY A 231 -18.25 20.13 -2.97
N GLU A 232 -19.50 19.81 -2.71
CA GLU A 232 -19.97 19.32 -1.41
C GLU A 232 -20.58 17.93 -1.56
N ASP A 233 -20.41 17.07 -0.56
CA ASP A 233 -21.16 15.82 -0.44
C ASP A 233 -22.60 16.07 0.05
N GLU A 234 -23.42 15.01 0.12
CA GLU A 234 -24.82 15.10 0.57
C GLU A 234 -24.98 15.65 2.00
N ARG A 235 -23.91 15.72 2.77
CA ARG A 235 -23.87 16.20 4.15
C ARG A 235 -23.26 17.59 4.27
N GLY A 236 -22.89 18.22 3.15
CA GLY A 236 -22.29 19.55 3.10
C GLY A 236 -20.79 19.58 3.42
N PHE A 237 -20.08 18.45 3.33
CA PHE A 237 -18.63 18.43 3.50
C PHE A 237 -17.91 18.55 2.15
N ASP A 238 -16.76 19.24 2.14
CA ASP A 238 -15.90 19.36 0.96
C ASP A 238 -15.64 18.00 0.30
N LEU A 239 -15.97 17.92 -1.00
CA LEU A 239 -15.79 16.75 -1.83
C LEU A 239 -14.92 17.11 -3.04
N PRO A 240 -13.63 16.80 -3.00
CA PRO A 240 -12.75 17.05 -4.14
C PRO A 240 -13.03 16.04 -5.27
N ALA A 241 -12.99 16.51 -6.52
CA ALA A 241 -13.10 15.70 -7.72
C ALA A 241 -11.96 16.03 -8.69
N ILE A 242 -11.32 15.01 -9.25
CA ILE A 242 -10.15 15.19 -10.11
C ILE A 242 -10.55 15.67 -11.50
N THR A 243 -9.84 16.68 -12.01
CA THR A 243 -10.00 17.18 -13.39
C THR A 243 -9.23 16.32 -14.39
N ASP A 244 -9.35 16.63 -15.68
CA ASP A 244 -8.51 15.99 -16.71
C ASP A 244 -7.03 16.36 -16.53
N ALA A 245 -6.71 17.61 -16.21
CA ALA A 245 -5.34 18.02 -15.91
C ALA A 245 -4.78 17.28 -14.67
N GLY A 246 -5.60 17.07 -13.64
CA GLY A 246 -5.23 16.24 -12.49
C GLY A 246 -4.98 14.78 -12.85
N ARG A 247 -5.80 14.20 -13.73
CA ARG A 247 -5.62 12.84 -14.27
C ARG A 247 -4.32 12.74 -15.07
N ASP A 248 -4.02 13.72 -15.91
CA ASP A 248 -2.79 13.76 -16.70
C ASP A 248 -1.54 13.81 -15.82
N LEU A 249 -1.56 14.66 -14.77
CA LEU A 249 -0.46 14.70 -13.79
C LEU A 249 -0.28 13.36 -13.06
N LYS A 250 -1.38 12.72 -12.63
CA LYS A 250 -1.30 11.38 -12.01
C LYS A 250 -0.74 10.35 -12.98
N GLU A 251 -1.18 10.34 -14.24
CA GLU A 251 -0.66 9.39 -15.23
C GLU A 251 0.82 9.66 -15.54
N GLN A 252 1.28 10.92 -15.54
CA GLN A 252 2.70 11.24 -15.64
C GLN A 252 3.50 10.64 -14.47
N VAL A 253 3.01 10.77 -13.23
CA VAL A 253 3.62 10.16 -12.05
C VAL A 253 3.64 8.63 -12.17
N GLU A 254 2.55 8.01 -12.64
CA GLU A 254 2.48 6.56 -12.82
C GLU A 254 3.43 6.07 -13.92
N GLN A 255 3.60 6.79 -15.02
CA GLN A 255 4.56 6.44 -16.07
C GLN A 255 6.00 6.45 -15.56
N LEU A 256 6.37 7.47 -14.76
CA LEU A 256 7.67 7.49 -14.09
C LEU A 256 7.79 6.30 -13.12
N THR A 257 6.74 6.05 -12.32
CA THR A 257 6.72 4.94 -11.36
C THR A 257 6.93 3.59 -12.06
N ASP A 258 6.28 3.36 -13.20
CA ASP A 258 6.45 2.15 -13.99
C ASP A 258 7.87 2.01 -14.53
N GLY A 259 8.46 3.11 -14.98
CA GLY A 259 9.87 3.16 -15.39
C GLY A 259 10.81 2.69 -14.28
N THR A 260 10.49 2.99 -13.01
CA THR A 260 11.32 2.57 -11.87
C THR A 260 11.29 1.07 -11.60
N VAL A 261 10.27 0.34 -12.07
CA VAL A 261 10.14 -1.12 -11.84
C VAL A 261 10.38 -1.95 -13.09
N ALA A 262 10.38 -1.34 -14.27
CA ALA A 262 10.47 -2.03 -15.56
C ALA A 262 11.68 -2.97 -15.66
N ALA A 263 12.84 -2.54 -15.15
CA ALA A 263 14.07 -3.35 -15.14
C ALA A 263 13.90 -4.62 -14.30
N ALA A 264 13.35 -4.53 -13.08
CA ALA A 264 13.12 -5.71 -12.24
C ALA A 264 12.22 -6.73 -12.95
N TRP A 265 11.17 -6.27 -13.61
CA TRP A 265 10.23 -7.11 -14.37
C TRP A 265 10.77 -7.64 -15.69
N SER A 266 11.91 -7.16 -16.21
CA SER A 266 12.42 -7.55 -17.54
C SER A 266 12.86 -9.02 -17.64
N VAL A 267 13.02 -9.70 -16.50
CA VAL A 267 13.39 -11.12 -16.43
C VAL A 267 12.26 -12.07 -16.82
N LEU A 268 11.01 -11.58 -16.85
CA LEU A 268 9.84 -12.37 -17.26
C LEU A 268 9.41 -12.02 -18.69
N SER A 269 8.96 -13.00 -19.46
CA SER A 269 8.32 -12.79 -20.77
C SER A 269 6.95 -12.11 -20.62
N ASP A 270 6.38 -11.61 -21.72
CA ASP A 270 5.03 -11.02 -21.71
C ASP A 270 3.97 -12.07 -21.32
N GLU A 271 4.13 -13.30 -21.82
CA GLU A 271 3.28 -14.45 -21.52
C GLU A 271 3.36 -14.86 -20.05
N GLU A 272 4.56 -14.84 -19.44
CA GLU A 272 4.75 -15.14 -18.03
C GLU A 272 4.05 -14.11 -17.14
N ILE A 273 4.14 -12.81 -17.47
CA ILE A 273 3.44 -11.76 -16.72
C ILE A 273 1.93 -11.88 -16.91
N GLU A 274 1.44 -12.16 -18.13
CA GLU A 274 0.02 -12.36 -18.39
C GLU A 274 -0.53 -13.58 -17.65
N ALA A 275 0.23 -14.67 -17.57
CA ALA A 275 -0.15 -15.89 -16.86
C ALA A 275 -0.40 -15.65 -15.36
N LEU A 276 0.21 -14.62 -14.76
CA LEU A 276 -0.02 -14.24 -13.36
C LEU A 276 -1.39 -13.58 -13.12
N VAL A 277 -2.07 -13.11 -14.17
CA VAL A 277 -3.33 -12.38 -14.05
C VAL A 277 -4.47 -13.29 -13.60
N SER A 278 -4.54 -14.53 -14.04
CA SER A 278 -5.62 -15.43 -13.58
C SER A 278 -5.49 -15.84 -12.10
N PRO A 279 -4.37 -16.44 -11.65
CA PRO A 279 -4.24 -16.94 -10.28
C PRO A 279 -4.31 -15.82 -9.23
N SER A 280 -3.72 -14.65 -9.52
CA SER A 280 -3.84 -13.49 -8.62
C SER A 280 -5.29 -13.01 -8.47
N ARG A 281 -6.16 -13.17 -9.48
CA ARG A 281 -7.57 -12.76 -9.39
C ARG A 281 -8.35 -13.62 -8.39
N SER A 282 -8.16 -14.93 -8.39
CA SER A 282 -8.84 -15.85 -7.47
C SER A 282 -8.53 -15.51 -6.01
N LEU A 283 -7.26 -15.20 -5.74
CA LEU A 283 -6.79 -14.82 -4.43
C LEU A 283 -7.37 -13.46 -3.97
N ILE A 284 -7.41 -12.45 -4.86
CA ILE A 284 -8.03 -11.14 -4.55
C ILE A 284 -9.54 -11.25 -4.27
N LYS A 285 -10.23 -12.19 -4.92
CA LYS A 285 -11.65 -12.43 -4.67
C LYS A 285 -11.91 -12.80 -3.20
N VAL A 286 -11.02 -13.58 -2.58
CA VAL A 286 -11.11 -13.93 -1.15
C VAL A 286 -10.98 -12.67 -0.28
N LEU A 287 -9.97 -11.83 -0.55
CA LEU A 287 -9.78 -10.58 0.18
C LEU A 287 -11.01 -9.65 0.05
N ALA A 288 -11.56 -9.51 -1.15
CA ALA A 288 -12.76 -8.70 -1.38
C ALA A 288 -13.99 -9.25 -0.62
N GLN A 289 -14.18 -10.57 -0.60
CA GLN A 289 -15.29 -11.23 0.12
C GLN A 289 -15.15 -11.14 1.64
N SER A 290 -13.92 -11.09 2.16
CA SER A 290 -13.65 -10.97 3.60
C SER A 290 -13.96 -9.57 4.17
N GLY A 291 -14.17 -8.56 3.32
CA GLY A 291 -14.32 -7.18 3.76
C GLY A 291 -13.00 -6.52 4.19
N ALA A 292 -11.85 -7.07 3.77
CA ALA A 292 -10.52 -6.55 4.10
C ALA A 292 -10.28 -5.07 3.71
N PHE A 293 -11.14 -4.50 2.86
CA PHE A 293 -11.16 -3.08 2.51
C PHE A 293 -12.49 -2.44 2.93
N PRO A 294 -12.58 -1.86 4.15
CA PRO A 294 -13.85 -1.36 4.68
C PRO A 294 -14.41 -0.18 3.89
N ALA A 295 -15.71 -0.21 3.59
CA ALA A 295 -16.42 0.88 2.90
C ALA A 295 -16.51 2.18 3.72
N SER A 296 -16.21 2.16 5.02
CA SER A 296 -16.06 3.34 5.86
C SER A 296 -14.79 4.13 5.56
N VAL A 297 -13.75 3.45 5.05
CA VAL A 297 -12.42 4.01 4.76
C VAL A 297 -12.25 4.33 3.28
N PHE A 298 -12.67 3.40 2.42
CA PHE A 298 -12.50 3.52 0.97
C PHE A 298 -13.79 3.95 0.26
N ALA A 299 -13.64 4.76 -0.77
CA ALA A 299 -14.68 5.03 -1.74
C ALA A 299 -14.94 3.77 -2.58
N GLN A 300 -16.20 3.57 -2.95
CA GLN A 300 -16.58 2.49 -3.85
C GLN A 300 -16.58 3.06 -5.27
N PRO A 301 -15.90 2.42 -6.23
CA PRO A 301 -16.00 2.85 -7.62
C PRO A 301 -17.47 2.91 -8.03
N ALA A 302 -17.86 3.94 -8.78
CA ALA A 302 -19.19 3.98 -9.37
C ALA A 302 -19.42 2.67 -10.12
N LYS A 303 -20.53 1.97 -9.82
CA LYS A 303 -20.92 0.79 -10.59
C LYS A 303 -20.98 1.24 -12.05
N LYS A 304 -20.20 0.62 -12.93
CA LYS A 304 -20.41 0.81 -14.37
C LYS A 304 -21.86 0.44 -14.64
N THR A 305 -22.68 1.42 -14.97
CA THR A 305 -24.01 1.18 -15.54
C THR A 305 -23.78 0.37 -16.81
N SER A 306 -24.30 -0.85 -16.80
CA SER A 306 -24.29 -1.79 -17.92
C SER A 306 -24.89 -1.18 -19.17
#